data_AF-A0A518IAC2-F1
#
_entry.id   AF-A0A518IAC2-F1
#
_cell.length_a   1.000
_cell.length_b   1.000
_cell.length_c   1.000
_cell.angle_alpha   90.00
_cell.angle_beta   90.00
_cell.angle_gamma   90.00
#
_symmetry.space_group_name_H-M   'P 1'
#
loop_
_entity.id
_entity.type
_entity.pdbx_description
1 polymer ?
#
loop_
_entity_poly.entity_id
_entity_poly.type
_entity_poly.pdbx_seq_one_letter_code
_entity_poly.pdbx_strand_id
1 'polypeptide(L)'
;MLNHTRTMVRLLCLLLMMNFSISDMNAAESDQKETLNVLFIGNSYTARHKLAQVVKQMAEAGNPGLTFNPTTVIYGGRRLVDHWNLGSQNYVKRHALTRAEQEQTVASLEEAAKDSKNRYAKGALARHRKLLKDFESQRTKWDVVILQSYRDDLDGKDSLYAQYAPKFTALAKKQGARVILYETTPNTQNAQPLKNAPDSKAVMKKAKAIAVLAKKIDASAAPMSLAGLHCQTERPDLTLRFVNDAHLNQTMAYLTACCLYAALFDRSPEGLPVDSITDIRFFKNKERDKDRDGKPITKTFSPKDRADLQRIAWKSYQQFKQLRDDS
;
A
#
# COMPACT_ATOMS: atom_id res chain seq x y z
N MET A 1 79.09 -16.09 37.23
CA MET A 1 78.46 -17.03 38.19
C MET A 1 77.05 -17.29 37.69
N LEU A 2 76.85 -18.38 36.97
CA LEU A 2 76.34 -19.67 37.46
C LEU A 2 74.83 -19.64 37.84
N ASN A 3 74.04 -20.11 36.88
CA ASN A 3 73.10 -21.25 36.93
C ASN A 3 72.12 -21.50 38.10
N HIS A 4 70.94 -21.95 37.62
CA HIS A 4 69.87 -22.76 38.23
C HIS A 4 68.85 -21.97 39.08
N THR A 5 67.54 -22.12 38.88
CA THR A 5 66.77 -23.38 38.88
C THR A 5 65.45 -23.31 38.09
N ARG A 6 65.08 -24.47 37.55
CA ARG A 6 63.82 -24.82 36.86
C ARG A 6 62.60 -24.76 37.79
N THR A 7 61.43 -24.36 37.25
CA THR A 7 60.17 -25.10 37.46
C THR A 7 59.23 -24.91 36.26
N MET A 8 58.88 -26.02 35.62
CA MET A 8 57.78 -26.16 34.67
C MET A 8 56.45 -26.02 35.40
N VAL A 9 55.55 -25.14 34.95
CA VAL A 9 54.10 -25.28 35.17
C VAL A 9 53.38 -24.96 33.87
N ARG A 10 52.63 -25.94 33.38
CA ARG A 10 51.72 -25.84 32.23
C ARG A 10 50.56 -24.92 32.60
N LEU A 11 50.21 -23.95 31.75
CA LEU A 11 48.86 -23.38 31.75
C LEU A 11 48.40 -23.00 30.34
N LEU A 12 47.57 -23.90 29.81
CA LEU A 12 46.30 -23.67 29.13
C LEU A 12 46.19 -22.53 28.10
N CYS A 13 46.03 -22.96 26.84
CA CYS A 13 45.54 -22.16 25.74
C CYS A 13 44.20 -21.47 26.08
N LEU A 14 44.16 -20.14 26.00
CA LEU A 14 42.94 -19.38 25.71
C LEU A 14 43.24 -18.41 24.58
N LEU A 15 43.12 -18.88 23.34
CA LEU A 15 42.93 -18.02 22.19
C LEU A 15 41.48 -17.53 22.21
N LEU A 16 41.29 -16.29 22.63
CA LEU A 16 40.03 -15.58 22.46
C LEU A 16 39.87 -15.27 20.96
N MET A 17 39.26 -16.18 20.20
CA MET A 17 38.83 -15.86 18.84
C MET A 17 37.59 -14.96 18.91
N MET A 18 37.82 -13.64 18.80
CA MET A 18 36.78 -12.71 18.42
C MET A 18 36.35 -13.02 16.98
N ASN A 19 35.37 -13.90 16.83
CA ASN A 19 34.61 -14.05 15.60
C ASN A 19 33.70 -12.83 15.46
N PHE A 20 34.24 -11.72 14.96
CA PHE A 20 33.41 -10.72 14.30
C PHE A 20 33.03 -11.29 12.94
N SER A 21 31.85 -11.90 12.88
CA SER A 21 31.21 -12.28 11.63
C SER A 21 31.01 -11.02 10.77
N ILE A 22 31.76 -10.92 9.67
CA ILE A 22 31.65 -9.85 8.66
C ILE A 22 30.33 -9.96 7.86
N SER A 23 29.38 -10.82 8.28
CA SER A 23 28.14 -11.09 7.54
C SER A 23 27.00 -10.11 7.79
N ASP A 24 27.11 -9.19 8.76
CA ASP A 24 25.99 -8.29 9.14
C ASP A 24 26.10 -6.84 8.61
N MET A 25 27.08 -6.52 7.76
CA MET A 25 27.27 -5.15 7.24
C MET A 25 26.64 -4.87 5.87
N ASN A 26 25.87 -5.78 5.28
CA ASN A 26 25.25 -5.60 3.95
C ASN A 26 23.72 -5.45 3.95
N ALA A 27 23.12 -5.11 5.09
CA ALA A 27 21.71 -4.70 5.14
C ALA A 27 21.62 -3.24 5.63
N ALA A 28 21.08 -2.38 4.76
CA ALA A 28 20.66 -1.00 5.03
C ALA A 28 21.71 0.12 4.89
N GLU A 29 22.41 0.18 3.75
CA GLU A 29 22.65 1.48 3.09
C GLU A 29 21.65 1.62 1.94
N SER A 30 20.37 1.73 2.28
CA SER A 30 19.43 2.40 1.37
C SER A 30 19.57 3.88 1.64
N ASP A 31 20.18 4.60 0.70
CA ASP A 31 20.19 6.06 0.57
C ASP A 31 18.92 6.65 1.21
N GLN A 32 19.03 7.17 2.45
CA GLN A 32 17.88 7.63 3.22
C GLN A 32 17.36 8.90 2.55
N LYS A 33 16.50 8.73 1.54
CA LYS A 33 15.87 9.85 0.87
C LYS A 33 15.12 10.68 1.90
N GLU A 34 15.53 11.94 2.03
CA GLU A 34 14.83 12.95 2.84
C GLU A 34 13.41 13.22 2.32
N THR A 35 13.13 12.91 1.05
CA THR A 35 11.80 13.07 0.44
C THR A 35 11.38 11.84 -0.35
N LEU A 36 10.14 11.39 -0.14
CA LEU A 36 9.53 10.29 -0.88
C LEU A 36 8.25 10.76 -1.59
N ASN A 37 8.30 10.86 -2.92
CA ASN A 37 7.16 11.19 -3.77
C ASN A 37 6.40 9.92 -4.15
N VAL A 38 5.17 9.80 -3.66
CA VAL A 38 4.36 8.57 -3.78
C VAL A 38 3.08 8.84 -4.56
N LEU A 39 2.90 8.12 -5.66
CA LEU A 39 1.67 8.18 -6.47
C LEU A 39 0.75 7.02 -6.12
N PHE A 40 -0.46 7.33 -5.68
CA PHE A 40 -1.54 6.36 -5.50
C PHE A 40 -2.48 6.40 -6.71
N ILE A 41 -2.68 5.25 -7.37
CA ILE A 41 -3.67 5.08 -8.44
C ILE A 41 -4.77 4.16 -7.91
N GLY A 42 -5.99 4.67 -7.86
CA GLY A 42 -7.11 3.87 -7.37
C GLY A 42 -8.47 4.57 -7.37
N ASN A 43 -9.32 4.14 -6.46
CA ASN A 43 -10.71 4.53 -6.37
C ASN A 43 -11.10 4.89 -4.93
N SER A 44 -12.37 4.69 -4.54
CA SER A 44 -12.86 4.94 -3.19
C SER A 44 -12.15 4.15 -2.09
N TYR A 45 -11.48 3.03 -2.39
CA TYR A 45 -10.64 2.29 -1.45
C TYR A 45 -9.31 3.00 -1.12
N THR A 46 -8.89 3.92 -1.97
CA THR A 46 -7.75 4.82 -1.74
C THR A 46 -8.19 6.19 -1.26
N ALA A 47 -9.32 6.69 -1.76
CA ALA A 47 -9.78 8.05 -1.49
C ALA A 47 -10.40 8.22 -0.10
N ARG A 48 -11.13 7.20 0.39
CA ARG A 48 -11.80 7.27 1.69
C ARG A 48 -10.81 7.22 2.83
N HIS A 49 -11.28 7.60 4.02
CA HIS A 49 -10.49 7.52 5.25
C HIS A 49 -9.22 8.37 5.24
N LYS A 50 -9.11 9.32 4.30
CA LYS A 50 -7.88 10.08 4.01
C LYS A 50 -6.64 9.17 3.97
N LEU A 51 -6.77 7.96 3.42
CA LEU A 51 -5.80 6.88 3.55
C LEU A 51 -4.36 7.33 3.26
N ALA A 52 -4.12 7.99 2.13
CA ALA A 52 -2.78 8.46 1.74
C ALA A 52 -2.15 9.44 2.75
N GLN A 53 -2.98 10.23 3.46
CA GLN A 53 -2.51 11.13 4.51
C GLN A 53 -2.19 10.40 5.81
N VAL A 54 -2.94 9.35 6.14
CA VAL A 54 -2.59 8.47 7.28
C VAL A 54 -1.29 7.72 7.00
N VAL A 55 -1.09 7.23 5.77
CA VAL A 55 0.18 6.63 5.36
C VAL A 55 1.32 7.65 5.45
N LYS A 56 1.11 8.90 5.05
CA LYS A 56 2.08 9.99 5.26
C LYS A 56 2.45 10.12 6.73
N GLN A 57 1.47 10.25 7.63
CA GLN A 57 1.72 10.38 9.07
C GLN A 57 2.50 9.20 9.64
N MET A 58 2.15 7.96 9.24
CA MET A 58 2.87 6.76 9.66
C MET A 58 4.30 6.74 9.12
N ALA A 59 4.49 7.10 7.85
CA ALA A 59 5.78 7.18 7.20
C ALA A 59 6.71 8.17 7.92
N GLU A 60 6.24 9.38 8.19
CA GLU A 60 7.04 10.44 8.82
C GLU A 60 7.31 10.14 10.30
N ALA A 61 6.34 9.57 11.02
CA ALA A 61 6.54 9.16 12.41
C ALA A 61 7.55 8.01 12.55
N GLY A 62 7.55 7.06 11.60
CA GLY A 62 8.45 5.91 11.60
C GLY A 62 9.82 6.17 10.94
N ASN A 63 10.03 7.36 10.38
CA ASN A 63 11.26 7.75 9.69
C ASN A 63 11.56 9.23 9.99
N PRO A 64 12.18 9.55 11.14
CA PRO A 64 12.58 10.93 11.45
C PRO A 64 13.39 11.55 10.31
N GLY A 65 13.02 12.76 9.88
CA GLY A 65 13.66 13.46 8.75
C GLY A 65 13.05 13.17 7.37
N LEU A 66 12.17 12.17 7.23
CA LEU A 66 11.47 11.90 5.98
C LEU A 66 10.34 12.91 5.75
N THR A 67 10.28 13.47 4.54
CA THR A 67 9.11 14.16 3.98
C THR A 67 8.38 13.22 3.02
N PHE A 68 7.16 12.83 3.35
CA PHE A 68 6.36 11.94 2.50
C PHE A 68 5.32 12.74 1.71
N ASN A 69 5.38 12.69 0.38
CA ASN A 69 4.56 13.50 -0.53
C ASN A 69 3.56 12.62 -1.32
N PRO A 70 2.34 12.40 -0.81
CA PRO A 70 1.34 11.62 -1.51
C PRO A 70 0.65 12.43 -2.60
N THR A 71 0.58 11.88 -3.80
CA THR A 71 -0.32 12.31 -4.87
C THR A 71 -1.32 11.21 -5.16
N THR A 72 -2.59 11.55 -5.42
CA THR A 72 -3.63 10.57 -5.71
C THR A 72 -4.28 10.81 -7.07
N VAL A 73 -4.42 9.78 -7.88
CA VAL A 73 -5.25 9.75 -9.10
C VAL A 73 -6.44 8.84 -8.84
N ILE A 74 -7.62 9.43 -8.63
CA ILE A 74 -8.81 8.73 -8.13
C ILE A 74 -9.97 8.78 -9.10
N TYR A 75 -10.47 7.62 -9.52
CA TYR A 75 -11.76 7.48 -10.19
C TYR A 75 -12.66 6.48 -9.45
N GLY A 76 -13.86 6.90 -9.05
CA GLY A 76 -14.76 6.10 -8.20
C GLY A 76 -15.14 4.74 -8.82
N GLY A 77 -14.99 3.66 -8.04
CA GLY A 77 -15.30 2.29 -8.47
C GLY A 77 -14.60 1.82 -9.74
N ARG A 78 -13.44 2.40 -10.08
CA ARG A 78 -12.65 2.05 -11.27
C ARG A 78 -11.50 1.09 -10.93
N ARG A 79 -11.17 0.27 -11.91
CA ARG A 79 -10.08 -0.73 -11.96
C ARG A 79 -8.87 -0.16 -12.69
N LEU A 80 -7.72 -0.83 -12.65
CA LEU A 80 -6.53 -0.36 -13.37
C LEU A 80 -6.74 -0.27 -14.89
N VAL A 81 -7.50 -1.18 -15.49
CA VAL A 81 -7.89 -1.09 -16.90
C VAL A 81 -8.65 0.20 -17.21
N ASP A 82 -9.55 0.60 -16.31
CA ASP A 82 -10.32 1.82 -16.50
C ASP A 82 -9.42 3.05 -16.34
N HIS A 83 -8.48 3.02 -15.38
CA HIS A 83 -7.46 4.06 -15.23
C HIS A 83 -6.61 4.24 -16.50
N TRP A 84 -6.21 3.15 -17.13
CA TRP A 84 -5.48 3.16 -18.39
C TRP A 84 -6.28 3.83 -19.50
N ASN A 85 -7.55 3.41 -19.66
CA ASN A 85 -8.45 4.00 -20.64
C ASN A 85 -8.77 5.48 -20.34
N LEU A 86 -8.66 5.91 -19.08
CA LEU A 86 -8.86 7.30 -18.65
C LEU A 86 -7.58 8.14 -18.63
N GLY A 87 -6.48 7.67 -19.23
CA GLY A 87 -5.27 8.48 -19.39
C GLY A 87 -4.27 8.42 -18.24
N SER A 88 -4.46 7.54 -17.24
CA SER A 88 -3.70 7.61 -15.99
C SER A 88 -2.19 7.38 -16.16
N GLN A 89 -1.75 6.77 -17.27
CA GLN A 89 -0.34 6.64 -17.64
C GLN A 89 0.42 7.98 -17.66
N ASN A 90 -0.24 9.09 -17.99
CA ASN A 90 0.43 10.39 -18.08
C ASN A 90 0.78 10.95 -16.69
N TYR A 91 0.02 10.61 -15.64
CA TYR A 91 0.40 10.96 -14.28
C TYR A 91 1.60 10.14 -13.79
N VAL A 92 1.72 8.86 -14.19
CA VAL A 92 2.91 8.06 -13.88
C VAL A 92 4.14 8.63 -14.58
N LYS A 93 4.00 9.03 -15.83
CA LYS A 93 5.09 9.61 -16.64
C LYS A 93 5.29 11.11 -16.42
N ARG A 94 4.73 11.73 -15.37
CA ARG A 94 4.70 13.19 -15.21
C ARG A 94 6.07 13.87 -15.32
N HIS A 95 7.16 13.20 -14.90
CA HIS A 95 8.53 13.72 -15.07
C HIS A 95 8.93 13.96 -16.54
N ALA A 96 8.50 13.09 -17.46
CA ALA A 96 8.89 13.08 -18.87
C ALA A 96 7.70 13.27 -19.83
N LEU A 97 6.51 13.59 -19.31
CA LEU A 97 5.33 13.82 -20.13
C LEU A 97 5.59 14.93 -21.14
N THR A 98 5.22 14.66 -22.39
CA THR A 98 5.28 15.66 -23.47
C THR A 98 3.92 16.29 -23.70
N ARG A 99 3.93 17.51 -24.27
CA ARG A 99 2.71 18.20 -24.70
C ARG A 99 1.89 17.34 -25.68
N ALA A 100 2.55 16.74 -26.67
CA ALA A 100 1.91 15.91 -27.69
C ALA A 100 1.20 14.67 -27.11
N GLU A 101 1.83 13.93 -26.19
CA GLU A 101 1.19 12.79 -25.51
C GLU A 101 -0.05 13.21 -24.71
N GLN A 102 0.03 14.38 -24.07
CA GLN A 102 -1.07 14.90 -23.28
C GLN A 102 -2.21 15.42 -24.14
N GLU A 103 -1.92 16.10 -25.26
CA GLU A 103 -2.90 16.52 -26.27
C GLU A 103 -3.60 15.31 -26.91
N GLN A 104 -2.85 14.26 -27.26
CA GLN A 104 -3.42 13.01 -27.77
C GLN A 104 -4.38 12.37 -26.75
N THR A 105 -4.02 12.38 -25.47
CA THR A 105 -4.88 11.87 -24.40
C THR A 105 -6.15 12.72 -24.23
N VAL A 106 -6.02 14.05 -24.32
CA VAL A 106 -7.17 14.97 -24.30
C VAL A 106 -8.10 14.68 -25.48
N ALA A 107 -7.58 14.57 -26.70
CA ALA A 107 -8.38 14.27 -27.89
C ALA A 107 -9.12 12.92 -27.78
N SER A 108 -8.45 11.88 -27.30
CA SER A 108 -9.10 10.58 -27.05
C SER A 108 -10.23 10.67 -26.02
N LEU A 109 -10.03 11.47 -24.95
CA LEU A 109 -11.04 11.68 -23.92
C LEU A 109 -12.20 12.59 -24.39
N GLU A 110 -11.97 13.50 -25.33
CA GLU A 110 -13.02 14.29 -25.97
C GLU A 110 -13.98 13.39 -26.74
N GLU A 111 -13.44 12.43 -27.51
CA GLU A 111 -14.26 11.42 -28.19
C GLU A 111 -15.01 10.56 -27.18
N ALA A 112 -14.31 10.01 -26.18
CA ALA A 112 -14.93 9.18 -25.15
C ALA A 112 -16.00 9.92 -24.33
N ALA A 113 -15.90 11.25 -24.19
CA ALA A 113 -16.86 12.08 -23.46
C ALA A 113 -18.15 12.36 -24.23
N LYS A 114 -18.20 12.06 -25.55
CA LYS A 114 -19.43 12.11 -26.35
C LYS A 114 -20.41 11.01 -25.98
N ASP A 115 -19.91 9.86 -25.52
CA ASP A 115 -20.74 8.78 -24.99
C ASP A 115 -21.32 9.18 -23.62
N SER A 116 -22.63 9.41 -23.57
CA SER A 116 -23.36 9.76 -22.35
C SER A 116 -23.33 8.66 -21.29
N LYS A 117 -23.08 7.40 -21.69
CA LYS A 117 -22.91 6.27 -20.77
C LYS A 117 -21.52 6.28 -20.11
N ASN A 118 -20.52 6.91 -20.72
CA ASN A 118 -19.19 7.06 -20.17
C ASN A 118 -19.07 8.27 -19.22
N ARG A 119 -19.77 8.18 -18.08
CA ARG A 119 -19.82 9.26 -17.07
C ARG A 119 -18.47 9.71 -16.52
N TYR A 120 -17.41 8.91 -16.68
CA TYR A 120 -16.08 9.23 -16.15
C TYR A 120 -15.17 9.93 -17.15
N ALA A 121 -15.43 9.78 -18.46
CA ALA A 121 -14.63 10.45 -19.50
C ALA A 121 -14.66 11.97 -19.34
N LYS A 122 -15.82 12.58 -19.03
CA LYS A 122 -15.92 14.02 -18.78
C LYS A 122 -15.04 14.49 -17.62
N GLY A 123 -15.05 13.74 -16.52
CA GLY A 123 -14.20 14.04 -15.35
C GLY A 123 -12.72 13.85 -15.63
N ALA A 124 -12.35 12.80 -16.37
CA ALA A 124 -10.98 12.58 -16.82
C ALA A 124 -10.52 13.67 -17.78
N LEU A 125 -11.34 14.02 -18.77
CA LEU A 125 -11.07 15.09 -19.73
C LEU A 125 -10.77 16.41 -19.03
N ALA A 126 -11.59 16.81 -18.06
CA ALA A 126 -11.36 18.04 -17.29
C ALA A 126 -10.00 18.01 -16.57
N ARG A 127 -9.65 16.87 -15.95
CA ARG A 127 -8.35 16.69 -15.28
C ARG A 127 -7.17 16.72 -16.25
N HIS A 128 -7.31 16.08 -17.42
CA HIS A 128 -6.27 16.05 -18.43
C HIS A 128 -6.09 17.41 -19.12
N ARG A 129 -7.16 18.19 -19.34
CA ARG A 129 -7.06 19.58 -19.79
C ARG A 129 -6.34 20.46 -18.77
N LYS A 130 -6.58 20.23 -17.47
CA LYS A 130 -5.81 20.91 -16.42
C LYS A 130 -4.34 20.49 -16.43
N LEU A 131 -4.05 19.19 -16.50
CA LEU A 131 -2.69 18.69 -16.58
C LEU A 131 -1.95 19.25 -17.81
N LEU A 132 -2.60 19.38 -18.97
CA LEU A 132 -2.01 19.99 -20.17
C LEU A 132 -1.53 21.43 -19.97
N LYS A 133 -2.21 22.18 -19.10
CA LYS A 133 -1.82 23.56 -18.74
C LYS A 133 -0.66 23.59 -17.75
N ASP A 134 -0.65 22.65 -16.80
CA ASP A 134 0.19 22.76 -15.60
C ASP A 134 1.38 21.78 -15.58
N PHE A 135 1.47 20.79 -16.49
CA PHE A 135 2.41 19.67 -16.33
C PHE A 135 3.88 20.09 -16.29
N GLU A 136 4.27 21.17 -16.98
CA GLU A 136 5.64 21.67 -16.98
C GLU A 136 6.10 22.13 -15.58
N SER A 137 5.25 22.83 -14.85
CA SER A 137 5.55 23.27 -13.47
C SER A 137 5.30 22.18 -12.41
N GLN A 138 4.71 21.05 -12.82
CA GLN A 138 4.38 19.93 -11.94
C GLN A 138 5.19 18.67 -12.26
N ARG A 139 6.31 18.78 -12.98
CA ARG A 139 7.18 17.63 -13.26
C ARG A 139 7.60 16.97 -11.95
N THR A 140 7.43 15.65 -11.87
CA THR A 140 7.75 14.88 -10.66
C THR A 140 8.15 13.48 -11.07
N LYS A 141 9.32 13.04 -10.60
CA LYS A 141 9.68 11.63 -10.59
C LYS A 141 9.06 10.98 -9.36
N TRP A 142 8.46 9.82 -9.55
CA TRP A 142 7.92 9.04 -8.45
C TRP A 142 9.00 8.14 -7.86
N ASP A 143 9.04 8.06 -6.55
CA ASP A 143 9.86 7.06 -5.85
C ASP A 143 9.08 5.77 -5.65
N VAL A 144 7.76 5.89 -5.49
CA VAL A 144 6.83 4.75 -5.34
C VAL A 144 5.55 5.01 -6.11
N VAL A 145 5.06 3.99 -6.81
CA VAL A 145 3.72 3.96 -7.41
C VAL A 145 2.90 2.84 -6.76
N ILE A 146 1.80 3.20 -6.12
CA ILE A 146 0.88 2.28 -5.45
C ILE A 146 -0.33 2.04 -6.36
N LEU A 147 -0.55 0.77 -6.71
CA LEU A 147 -1.56 0.35 -7.67
C LEU A 147 -2.68 -0.42 -6.96
N GLN A 148 -3.85 0.19 -6.83
CA GLN A 148 -4.98 -0.41 -6.14
C GLN A 148 -5.78 -1.37 -7.05
N SER A 149 -6.08 -2.58 -6.58
CA SER A 149 -7.05 -3.49 -7.23
C SER A 149 -8.50 -3.15 -6.85
N TYR A 150 -9.48 -3.63 -7.60
CA TYR A 150 -10.90 -3.55 -7.23
C TYR A 150 -11.74 -4.64 -7.92
N ARG A 151 -11.93 -5.78 -7.23
CA ARG A 151 -12.70 -6.96 -7.70
C ARG A 151 -12.20 -7.56 -9.02
N ASP A 152 -11.09 -7.06 -9.55
CA ASP A 152 -10.49 -7.41 -10.83
C ASP A 152 -9.23 -8.26 -10.67
N ASP A 153 -9.09 -8.87 -9.49
CA ASP A 153 -7.94 -9.58 -8.96
C ASP A 153 -8.30 -10.98 -8.44
N LEU A 154 -9.44 -11.52 -8.88
CA LEU A 154 -10.00 -12.81 -8.45
C LEU A 154 -9.63 -13.97 -9.38
N ASP A 155 -9.43 -13.69 -10.67
CA ASP A 155 -9.17 -14.69 -11.72
C ASP A 155 -7.68 -15.00 -11.92
N GLY A 156 -6.88 -14.82 -10.86
CA GLY A 156 -5.44 -15.09 -10.87
C GLY A 156 -4.69 -14.36 -11.99
N LYS A 157 -3.94 -15.12 -12.81
CA LYS A 157 -3.12 -14.59 -13.92
C LYS A 157 -3.95 -13.95 -15.03
N ASP A 158 -5.21 -14.38 -15.19
CA ASP A 158 -6.10 -13.93 -16.27
C ASP A 158 -6.91 -12.70 -15.84
N SER A 159 -6.84 -12.33 -14.55
CA SER A 159 -7.50 -11.16 -13.98
C SER A 159 -7.01 -9.85 -14.63
N LEU A 160 -7.90 -8.87 -14.78
CA LEU A 160 -7.53 -7.58 -15.38
C LEU A 160 -6.49 -6.83 -14.55
N TYR A 161 -6.46 -7.04 -13.24
CA TYR A 161 -5.40 -6.51 -12.38
C TYR A 161 -4.03 -7.10 -12.76
N ALA A 162 -3.94 -8.42 -12.95
CA ALA A 162 -2.70 -9.08 -13.40
C ALA A 162 -2.26 -8.69 -14.82
N GLN A 163 -3.20 -8.25 -15.67
CA GLN A 163 -2.89 -7.76 -17.02
C GLN A 163 -2.44 -6.28 -17.04
N TYR A 164 -2.99 -5.43 -16.18
CA TYR A 164 -2.74 -3.98 -16.21
C TYR A 164 -1.71 -3.48 -15.19
N ALA A 165 -1.54 -4.15 -14.05
CA ALA A 165 -0.48 -3.80 -13.10
C ALA A 165 0.93 -3.86 -13.73
N PRO A 166 1.29 -4.85 -14.58
CA PRO A 166 2.57 -4.86 -15.28
C PRO A 166 2.76 -3.66 -16.22
N LYS A 167 1.69 -3.19 -16.88
CA LYS A 167 1.76 -2.04 -17.80
C LYS A 167 2.12 -0.75 -17.05
N PHE A 168 1.46 -0.49 -15.91
CA PHE A 168 1.83 0.63 -15.04
C PHE A 168 3.22 0.45 -14.42
N THR A 169 3.59 -0.78 -14.06
CA THR A 169 4.90 -1.09 -13.49
C THR A 169 6.02 -0.78 -14.47
N ALA A 170 5.86 -1.08 -15.75
CA ALA A 170 6.85 -0.73 -16.76
C ALA A 170 7.08 0.79 -16.84
N LEU A 171 6.03 1.60 -16.67
CA LEU A 171 6.14 3.07 -16.63
C LEU A 171 6.81 3.56 -15.34
N ALA A 172 6.50 2.95 -14.20
CA ALA A 172 7.10 3.25 -12.90
C ALA A 172 8.60 2.92 -12.89
N LYS A 173 9.00 1.73 -13.38
CA LYS A 173 10.40 1.30 -13.38
C LYS A 173 11.28 2.09 -14.34
N LYS A 174 10.74 2.63 -15.43
CA LYS A 174 11.49 3.53 -16.35
C LYS A 174 12.05 4.79 -15.68
N GLN A 175 11.51 5.20 -14.53
CA GLN A 175 12.00 6.33 -13.73
C GLN A 175 12.63 5.89 -12.40
N GLY A 176 12.89 4.59 -12.21
CA GLY A 176 13.43 4.05 -10.97
C GLY A 176 12.43 3.93 -9.82
N ALA A 177 11.12 4.10 -10.06
CA ALA A 177 10.12 3.99 -9.01
C ALA A 177 9.87 2.52 -8.63
N ARG A 178 9.74 2.26 -7.33
CA ARG A 178 9.24 0.98 -6.82
C ARG A 178 7.72 0.89 -7.02
N VAL A 179 7.20 -0.32 -7.09
CA VAL A 179 5.75 -0.57 -7.17
C VAL A 179 5.26 -1.29 -5.93
N ILE A 180 4.10 -0.86 -5.43
CA ILE A 180 3.35 -1.55 -4.38
C ILE A 180 1.98 -1.94 -4.94
N LEU A 181 1.67 -3.23 -4.90
CA LEU A 181 0.33 -3.72 -5.17
C LEU A 181 -0.55 -3.53 -3.94
N TYR A 182 -1.52 -2.62 -4.02
CA TYR A 182 -2.57 -2.50 -3.00
C TYR A 182 -3.73 -3.41 -3.39
N GLU A 183 -3.67 -4.66 -2.94
CA GLU A 183 -4.74 -5.63 -3.12
C GLU A 183 -5.89 -5.31 -2.16
N THR A 184 -7.09 -5.06 -2.68
CA THR A 184 -8.29 -4.79 -1.87
C THR A 184 -9.16 -6.02 -1.70
N THR A 185 -9.91 -6.09 -0.60
CA THR A 185 -10.79 -7.23 -0.31
C THR A 185 -12.25 -6.86 -0.03
N PRO A 186 -12.99 -6.25 -0.98
CA PRO A 186 -14.40 -5.89 -0.78
C PRO A 186 -15.31 -7.07 -0.42
N ASN A 187 -14.92 -8.30 -0.78
CA ASN A 187 -15.79 -9.47 -0.70
C ASN A 187 -15.59 -10.31 0.57
N THR A 188 -14.58 -10.01 1.40
CA THR A 188 -14.29 -10.80 2.62
C THR A 188 -14.44 -10.01 3.92
N GLN A 189 -14.95 -8.77 3.86
CA GLN A 189 -15.10 -7.91 5.04
C GLN A 189 -16.39 -8.22 5.82
N ASN A 190 -16.26 -8.31 7.15
CA ASN A 190 -17.37 -8.52 8.08
C ASN A 190 -17.95 -7.17 8.58
N ALA A 191 -19.26 -7.00 8.50
CA ALA A 191 -19.98 -5.86 9.10
C ALA A 191 -20.33 -6.08 10.57
N GLN A 192 -20.35 -7.34 10.99
CA GLN A 192 -20.66 -7.75 12.36
C GLN A 192 -19.50 -8.57 12.90
N PRO A 193 -19.32 -8.62 14.23
CA PRO A 193 -18.39 -9.54 14.85
C PRO A 193 -18.61 -10.97 14.37
N LEU A 194 -17.52 -11.71 14.14
CA LEU A 194 -17.59 -13.10 13.71
C LEU A 194 -17.83 -14.01 14.91
N LYS A 195 -18.74 -14.98 14.73
CA LYS A 195 -19.00 -16.04 15.71
C LYS A 195 -18.26 -17.34 15.38
N ASN A 196 -17.90 -17.50 14.11
CA ASN A 196 -17.23 -18.68 13.56
C ASN A 196 -15.93 -18.26 12.87
N ALA A 197 -14.99 -19.18 12.76
CA ALA A 197 -13.75 -18.94 12.03
C ALA A 197 -14.01 -18.53 10.57
N PRO A 198 -13.29 -17.54 10.03
CA PRO A 198 -13.40 -17.14 8.63
C PRO A 198 -12.84 -18.23 7.68
N ASP A 199 -13.41 -18.33 6.48
CA ASP A 199 -12.86 -19.22 5.44
C ASP A 199 -11.54 -18.67 4.90
N SER A 200 -10.46 -19.44 5.10
CA SER A 200 -9.13 -19.10 4.65
C SER A 200 -8.83 -19.55 3.20
N LYS A 201 -9.59 -20.50 2.64
CA LYS A 201 -9.23 -21.16 1.37
C LYS A 201 -9.23 -20.18 0.20
N ALA A 202 -10.30 -19.40 0.07
CA ALA A 202 -10.42 -18.40 -0.99
C ALA A 202 -9.39 -17.26 -0.82
N VAL A 203 -9.14 -16.84 0.42
CA VAL A 203 -8.14 -15.81 0.74
C VAL A 203 -6.74 -16.28 0.37
N MET A 204 -6.35 -17.50 0.76
CA MET A 204 -5.02 -18.03 0.47
C MET A 204 -4.81 -18.27 -1.03
N LYS A 205 -5.84 -18.72 -1.77
CA LYS A 205 -5.79 -18.81 -3.22
C LYS A 205 -5.50 -17.44 -3.87
N LYS A 206 -6.22 -16.41 -3.41
CA LYS A 206 -6.02 -15.04 -3.89
C LYS A 206 -4.62 -14.50 -3.53
N ALA A 207 -4.22 -14.63 -2.28
CA ALA A 207 -2.91 -14.16 -1.79
C ALA A 207 -1.76 -14.76 -2.60
N LYS A 208 -1.79 -16.07 -2.88
CA LYS A 208 -0.81 -16.74 -3.75
C LYS A 208 -0.79 -16.19 -5.18
N ALA A 209 -1.95 -15.94 -5.78
CA ALA A 209 -2.00 -15.37 -7.12
C ALA A 209 -1.40 -13.94 -7.18
N ILE A 210 -1.64 -13.13 -6.14
CA ILE A 210 -1.06 -11.79 -6.02
C ILE A 210 0.44 -11.87 -5.73
N ALA A 211 0.88 -12.86 -4.97
CA ALA A 211 2.30 -13.12 -4.70
C ALA A 211 3.05 -13.46 -6.00
N VAL A 212 2.50 -14.33 -6.86
CA VAL A 212 3.04 -14.63 -8.20
C VAL A 212 3.13 -13.35 -9.05
N LEU A 213 2.08 -12.53 -9.07
CA LEU A 213 2.09 -11.26 -9.79
C LEU A 213 3.17 -10.30 -9.24
N ALA A 214 3.26 -10.18 -7.92
CA ALA A 214 4.23 -9.33 -7.24
C ALA A 214 5.67 -9.77 -7.55
N LYS A 215 5.96 -11.08 -7.54
CA LYS A 215 7.27 -11.62 -7.93
C LYS A 215 7.58 -11.28 -9.39
N LYS A 216 6.63 -11.56 -10.31
CA LYS A 216 6.78 -11.32 -11.75
C LYS A 216 7.15 -9.87 -12.08
N ILE A 217 6.54 -8.90 -11.39
CA ILE A 217 6.78 -7.48 -11.67
C ILE A 217 7.79 -6.85 -10.70
N ASP A 218 8.35 -7.63 -9.79
CA ASP A 218 9.21 -7.19 -8.68
C ASP A 218 8.59 -5.98 -7.94
N ALA A 219 7.48 -6.28 -7.27
CA ALA A 219 6.72 -5.38 -6.44
C ALA A 219 6.61 -5.91 -5.00
N SER A 220 6.44 -4.98 -4.06
CA SER A 220 5.91 -5.27 -2.73
C SER A 220 4.38 -5.24 -2.76
N ALA A 221 3.70 -5.61 -1.67
CA ALA A 221 2.25 -5.54 -1.62
C ALA A 221 1.71 -5.18 -0.23
N ALA A 222 0.55 -4.52 -0.21
CA ALA A 222 -0.36 -4.48 0.92
C ALA A 222 -1.45 -5.55 0.68
N PRO A 223 -1.34 -6.75 1.29
CA PRO A 223 -2.17 -7.92 0.97
C PRO A 223 -3.45 -7.95 1.82
N MET A 224 -4.43 -7.11 1.50
CA MET A 224 -5.55 -6.88 2.41
C MET A 224 -6.50 -8.07 2.60
N SER A 225 -6.60 -8.99 1.64
CA SER A 225 -7.34 -10.24 1.85
C SER A 225 -6.73 -11.07 2.99
N LEU A 226 -5.40 -11.18 3.00
CA LEU A 226 -4.66 -11.89 4.05
C LEU A 226 -4.70 -11.15 5.39
N ALA A 227 -4.51 -9.82 5.36
CA ALA A 227 -4.61 -9.01 6.58
C ALA A 227 -6.02 -9.03 7.19
N GLY A 228 -7.06 -9.00 6.34
CA GLY A 228 -8.44 -9.15 6.77
C GLY A 228 -8.68 -10.51 7.44
N LEU A 229 -8.17 -11.61 6.84
CA LEU A 229 -8.27 -12.95 7.42
C LEU A 229 -7.60 -13.05 8.79
N HIS A 230 -6.37 -12.52 8.93
CA HIS A 230 -5.69 -12.50 10.23
C HIS A 230 -6.44 -11.66 11.26
N CYS A 231 -6.93 -10.48 10.89
CA CYS A 231 -7.72 -9.67 11.81
C CYS A 231 -8.99 -10.38 12.25
N GLN A 232 -9.70 -11.01 11.32
CA GLN A 232 -10.93 -11.76 11.62
C GLN A 232 -10.68 -12.99 12.51
N THR A 233 -9.49 -13.60 12.40
CA THR A 233 -9.10 -14.76 13.21
C THR A 233 -8.68 -14.35 14.62
N GLU A 234 -7.87 -13.30 14.74
CA GLU A 234 -7.27 -12.89 16.02
C GLU A 234 -8.12 -11.90 16.81
N ARG A 235 -8.94 -11.11 16.10
CA ARG A 235 -9.84 -10.08 16.63
C ARG A 235 -11.22 -10.20 15.97
N PRO A 236 -11.94 -11.31 16.17
CA PRO A 236 -13.27 -11.52 15.57
C PRO A 236 -14.30 -10.49 16.02
N ASP A 237 -14.04 -9.76 17.12
CA ASP A 237 -14.82 -8.63 17.61
C ASP A 237 -14.73 -7.38 16.73
N LEU A 238 -13.64 -7.21 15.98
CA LEU A 238 -13.44 -6.07 15.10
C LEU A 238 -14.16 -6.27 13.77
N THR A 239 -14.94 -5.26 13.37
CA THR A 239 -15.60 -5.22 12.06
C THR A 239 -14.72 -4.50 11.05
N LEU A 240 -14.77 -4.93 9.78
CA LEU A 240 -13.90 -4.43 8.70
C LEU A 240 -14.65 -3.63 7.63
N ARG A 241 -15.98 -3.68 7.62
CA ARG A 241 -16.82 -2.79 6.81
C ARG A 241 -17.92 -2.17 7.64
N PHE A 242 -18.54 -1.13 7.09
CA PHE A 242 -19.72 -0.54 7.69
C PHE A 242 -20.91 -1.51 7.63
N VAL A 243 -21.91 -1.26 8.49
CA VAL A 243 -23.19 -1.98 8.47
C VAL A 243 -24.04 -1.44 7.32
N ASN A 244 -24.17 -0.10 7.23
CA ASN A 244 -25.03 0.58 6.26
C ASN A 244 -24.33 0.88 4.93
N ASP A 245 -23.07 0.45 4.76
CA ASP A 245 -22.29 0.63 3.54
C ASP A 245 -21.37 -0.59 3.36
N ALA A 246 -21.35 -1.21 2.18
CA ALA A 246 -20.52 -2.38 1.90
C ALA A 246 -19.01 -2.04 1.79
N HIS A 247 -18.65 -0.78 1.95
CA HIS A 247 -17.29 -0.28 1.88
C HIS A 247 -16.52 -0.48 3.20
N LEU A 248 -15.19 -0.51 3.12
CA LEU A 248 -14.32 -0.66 4.29
C LEU A 248 -14.57 0.45 5.32
N ASN A 249 -14.59 0.09 6.60
CA ASN A 249 -14.72 1.04 7.70
C ASN A 249 -13.35 1.56 8.15
N GLN A 250 -13.34 2.39 9.19
CA GLN A 250 -12.14 2.98 9.77
C GLN A 250 -11.14 1.92 10.24
N THR A 251 -11.60 0.80 10.83
CA THR A 251 -10.71 -0.29 11.28
C THR A 251 -9.93 -0.89 10.13
N MET A 252 -10.61 -1.28 9.05
CA MET A 252 -9.95 -1.85 7.88
C MET A 252 -9.07 -0.82 7.16
N ALA A 253 -9.47 0.45 7.13
CA ALA A 253 -8.65 1.51 6.54
C ALA A 253 -7.36 1.77 7.35
N TYR A 254 -7.42 1.72 8.68
CA TYR A 254 -6.23 1.82 9.53
C TYR A 254 -5.31 0.61 9.33
N LEU A 255 -5.88 -0.60 9.27
CA LEU A 255 -5.13 -1.82 8.94
C LEU A 255 -4.46 -1.71 7.56
N THR A 256 -5.15 -1.16 6.56
CA THR A 256 -4.58 -0.87 5.24
C THR A 256 -3.39 0.08 5.34
N ALA A 257 -3.50 1.16 6.12
CA ALA A 257 -2.39 2.11 6.29
C ALA A 257 -1.16 1.42 6.90
N CYS A 258 -1.36 0.55 7.90
CA CYS A 258 -0.30 -0.25 8.51
C CYS A 258 0.36 -1.22 7.50
N CYS A 259 -0.44 -1.92 6.68
CA CYS A 259 0.08 -2.80 5.63
C CYS A 259 0.86 -2.03 4.56
N LEU A 260 0.40 -0.83 4.19
CA LEU A 260 1.12 0.03 3.24
C LEU A 260 2.44 0.54 3.84
N TYR A 261 2.48 0.90 5.13
CA TYR A 261 3.72 1.23 5.82
C TYR A 261 4.72 0.06 5.76
N ALA A 262 4.27 -1.15 6.12
CA ALA A 262 5.11 -2.36 6.03
C ALA A 262 5.62 -2.59 4.61
N ALA A 263 4.76 -2.44 3.59
CA ALA A 263 5.13 -2.61 2.20
C ALA A 263 6.10 -1.53 1.68
N LEU A 264 6.02 -0.31 2.22
CA LEU A 264 6.87 0.83 1.85
C LEU A 264 8.30 0.68 2.39
N PHE A 265 8.42 0.21 3.63
CA PHE A 265 9.67 0.26 4.41
C PHE A 265 10.24 -1.10 4.80
N ASP A 266 9.54 -2.22 4.54
CA ASP A 266 9.93 -3.57 4.99
C ASP A 266 10.19 -3.61 6.51
N ARG A 267 9.38 -2.87 7.28
CA ARG A 267 9.48 -2.73 8.74
C ARG A 267 8.11 -2.79 9.40
N SER A 268 8.08 -3.25 10.65
CA SER A 268 6.85 -3.30 11.44
C SER A 268 6.31 -1.89 11.72
N PRO A 269 4.99 -1.64 11.58
CA PRO A 269 4.34 -0.43 12.04
C PRO A 269 4.04 -0.44 13.56
N GLU A 270 4.40 -1.50 14.29
CA GLU A 270 4.18 -1.60 15.74
C GLU A 270 4.89 -0.47 16.50
N GLY A 271 4.15 0.19 17.39
CA GLY A 271 4.66 1.29 18.19
C GLY A 271 4.55 2.66 17.54
N LEU A 272 4.13 2.75 16.25
CA LEU A 272 3.89 4.05 15.63
C LEU A 272 2.76 4.80 16.37
N PRO A 273 2.90 6.13 16.57
CA PRO A 273 2.00 6.91 17.41
C PRO A 273 0.64 7.21 16.75
N VAL A 274 0.50 7.00 15.43
CA VAL A 274 -0.74 7.29 14.69
C VAL A 274 -1.87 6.41 15.19
N ASP A 275 -2.89 7.01 15.79
CA ASP A 275 -3.94 6.32 16.55
C ASP A 275 -5.36 6.62 16.05
N SER A 276 -5.50 7.34 14.94
CA SER A 276 -6.82 7.75 14.46
C SER A 276 -6.90 7.81 12.94
N ILE A 277 -8.13 7.72 12.44
CA ILE A 277 -8.44 7.81 11.01
C ILE A 277 -9.84 8.40 10.79
N THR A 278 -9.99 9.21 9.73
CA THR A 278 -11.21 9.98 9.46
C THR A 278 -11.75 9.72 8.06
N ASP A 279 -13.00 9.26 7.96
CA ASP A 279 -13.65 9.10 6.65
C ASP A 279 -14.03 10.45 6.01
N ILE A 280 -14.32 10.42 4.72
CA ILE A 280 -14.78 11.57 3.93
C ILE A 280 -16.19 11.36 3.39
N ARG A 281 -16.85 10.25 3.80
CA ARG A 281 -18.23 9.92 3.44
C ARG A 281 -19.09 9.94 4.69
N PHE A 282 -20.14 10.72 4.61
CA PHE A 282 -20.93 11.11 5.77
C PHE A 282 -22.23 10.32 5.89
N PHE A 283 -22.76 10.24 7.10
CA PHE A 283 -24.10 9.71 7.33
C PHE A 283 -25.14 10.51 6.52
N LYS A 284 -26.04 9.81 5.83
CA LYS A 284 -27.06 10.39 4.93
C LYS A 284 -26.51 11.40 3.89
N ASN A 285 -25.19 11.35 3.62
CA ASN A 285 -24.46 12.32 2.80
C ASN A 285 -24.55 13.79 3.27
N LYS A 286 -24.89 14.05 4.55
CA LYS A 286 -25.12 15.41 5.07
C LYS A 286 -24.46 15.67 6.42
N GLU A 287 -24.53 14.71 7.35
CA GLU A 287 -24.06 14.87 8.73
C GLU A 287 -22.54 14.66 8.81
N ARG A 288 -21.77 15.75 8.68
CA ARG A 288 -20.31 15.72 8.45
C ARG A 288 -19.48 15.22 9.63
N ASP A 289 -20.06 15.20 10.82
CA ASP A 289 -19.50 14.67 12.06
C ASP A 289 -19.71 13.16 12.21
N LYS A 290 -20.49 12.52 11.32
CA LYS A 290 -20.85 11.11 11.40
C LYS A 290 -20.43 10.28 10.19
N ASP A 291 -19.98 9.07 10.46
CA ASP A 291 -19.66 8.04 9.47
C ASP A 291 -20.91 7.34 8.90
N ARG A 292 -20.72 6.30 8.08
CA ARG A 292 -21.85 5.61 7.44
C ARG A 292 -22.77 4.86 8.39
N ASP A 293 -22.31 4.55 9.59
CA ASP A 293 -23.10 3.89 10.63
C ASP A 293 -23.64 4.88 11.67
N GLY A 294 -23.48 6.19 11.45
CA GLY A 294 -23.94 7.24 12.36
C GLY A 294 -23.03 7.44 13.58
N LYS A 295 -21.85 6.81 13.60
CA LYS A 295 -20.83 6.96 14.65
C LYS A 295 -19.89 8.13 14.32
N PRO A 296 -19.01 8.59 15.22
CA PRO A 296 -18.08 9.67 14.92
C PRO A 296 -17.29 9.43 13.63
N ILE A 297 -17.17 10.47 12.79
CA ILE A 297 -16.47 10.41 11.49
C ILE A 297 -14.99 10.03 11.63
N THR A 298 -14.38 10.44 12.73
CA THR A 298 -13.04 10.05 13.16
C THR A 298 -13.14 8.94 14.20
N LYS A 299 -12.43 7.84 13.96
CA LYS A 299 -12.21 6.81 14.97
C LYS A 299 -10.82 6.98 15.57
N THR A 300 -10.74 7.10 16.89
CA THR A 300 -9.50 6.97 17.66
C THR A 300 -9.45 5.55 18.23
N PHE A 301 -8.34 4.86 18.03
CA PHE A 301 -8.13 3.47 18.47
C PHE A 301 -7.60 3.44 19.89
N SER A 302 -8.08 2.49 20.70
CA SER A 302 -7.46 2.22 22.00
C SER A 302 -6.00 1.76 21.81
N PRO A 303 -5.11 1.92 22.81
CA PRO A 303 -3.74 1.41 22.72
C PRO A 303 -3.66 -0.06 22.32
N LYS A 304 -4.57 -0.89 22.86
CA LYS A 304 -4.66 -2.31 22.53
C LYS A 304 -5.08 -2.55 21.07
N ASP A 305 -6.16 -1.91 20.61
CA ASP A 305 -6.61 -2.09 19.22
C ASP A 305 -5.57 -1.61 18.21
N ARG A 306 -4.92 -0.49 18.52
CA ARG A 306 -3.83 0.06 17.71
C ARG A 306 -2.68 -0.94 17.59
N ALA A 307 -2.18 -1.44 18.72
CA ALA A 307 -1.08 -2.41 18.75
C ALA A 307 -1.44 -3.71 18.03
N ASP A 308 -2.65 -4.25 18.27
CA ASP A 308 -3.11 -5.46 17.60
C ASP A 308 -3.17 -5.28 16.07
N LEU A 309 -3.74 -4.18 15.58
CA LEU A 309 -3.84 -3.90 14.14
C LEU A 309 -2.47 -3.70 13.48
N GLN A 310 -1.53 -3.03 14.15
CA GLN A 310 -0.16 -2.87 13.68
C GLN A 310 0.56 -4.22 13.57
N ARG A 311 0.47 -5.05 14.62
CA ARG A 311 1.05 -6.41 14.65
C ARG A 311 0.44 -7.32 13.60
N ILE A 312 -0.89 -7.29 13.44
CA ILE A 312 -1.60 -8.07 12.42
C ILE A 312 -1.13 -7.65 11.02
N ALA A 313 -1.00 -6.35 10.75
CA ALA A 313 -0.47 -5.86 9.47
C ALA A 313 0.94 -6.39 9.19
N TRP A 314 1.84 -6.32 10.18
CA TRP A 314 3.21 -6.82 10.06
C TRP A 314 3.26 -8.32 9.75
N LYS A 315 2.56 -9.13 10.55
CA LYS A 315 2.44 -10.59 10.33
C LYS A 315 1.92 -10.93 8.94
N SER A 316 0.91 -10.19 8.48
CA SER A 316 0.30 -10.40 7.15
C SER A 316 1.27 -10.07 6.03
N TYR A 317 2.02 -8.97 6.18
CA TYR A 317 3.06 -8.59 5.24
C TYR A 317 4.19 -9.63 5.19
N GLN A 318 4.69 -10.10 6.34
CA GLN A 318 5.73 -11.13 6.40
C GLN A 318 5.30 -12.44 5.74
N GLN A 319 4.09 -12.92 6.03
CA GLN A 319 3.58 -14.12 5.38
C GLN A 319 3.42 -13.92 3.87
N PHE A 320 2.92 -12.76 3.42
CA PHE A 320 2.84 -12.48 1.99
C PHE A 320 4.21 -12.43 1.32
N LYS A 321 5.22 -11.84 1.98
CA LYS A 321 6.60 -11.82 1.50
C LYS A 321 7.12 -13.24 1.30
N GLN A 322 6.91 -14.14 2.26
CA GLN A 322 7.25 -15.56 2.12
C GLN A 322 6.53 -16.20 0.93
N LEU A 323 5.21 -16.00 0.79
CA LEU A 323 4.46 -16.52 -0.36
C LEU A 323 5.03 -16.03 -1.70
N ARG A 324 5.44 -14.77 -1.77
CA ARG A 324 6.04 -14.16 -2.96
C ARG A 324 7.41 -14.76 -3.25
N ASP A 325 8.24 -14.95 -2.23
CA ASP A 325 9.59 -15.47 -2.40
C ASP A 325 9.54 -16.95 -2.85
N ASP A 326 8.55 -17.71 -2.38
CA ASP A 326 8.26 -19.11 -2.76
C ASP A 326 7.55 -19.28 -4.12
N SER A 327 7.04 -18.20 -4.73
CA SER A 327 6.22 -18.24 -5.96
C SER A 327 6.98 -18.47 -7.27
#